data_AF-A0A559JTY8-F1
#
_entry.id   AF-A0A559JTY8-F1
#
_cell.length_a   1.000
_cell.length_b   1.000
_cell.length_c   1.000
_cell.angle_alpha   90.00
_cell.angle_beta   90.00
_cell.angle_gamma   90.00
#
_symmetry.space_group_name_H-M   'P 1'
#
loop_
_entity.id
_entity.type
_entity.pdbx_description
1 polymer ?
#
loop_
_entity_poly.entity_id
_entity_poly.type
_entity_poly.pdbx_seq_one_letter_code
_entity_poly.pdbx_strand_id
1 'polypeptide(L)'
;MPEKLPQTTTKKRPSAVAKNVKGIVPSRLYIPSIGLHADIEPVGVLENGQMGVPNNTDKVGYLASGILPGAVGNAVMDGHVDHYKGPAIFFRLRTLKKGDEVIVKNDKGHFVSFVVESVEAYKTSEAPIPRIFGPSADPRLNLITCAGKYSRKKKEHQERLVVYTKRSVET
;
A
#
# COMPACT_ATOMS: atom_id res chain seq x y z
N MET A 1 -14.44 -55.93 33.00
CA MET A 1 -13.86 -55.60 31.69
C MET A 1 -14.26 -54.17 31.36
N PRO A 2 -13.33 -53.22 31.22
CA PRO A 2 -13.68 -51.83 30.94
C PRO A 2 -13.88 -51.61 29.43
N GLU A 3 -15.05 -51.09 29.06
CA GLU A 3 -15.33 -50.53 27.75
C GLU A 3 -14.68 -49.15 27.63
N LYS A 4 -13.81 -49.00 26.64
CA LYS A 4 -13.10 -47.76 26.31
C LYS A 4 -13.87 -47.05 25.20
N LEU A 5 -14.40 -45.85 25.46
CA LEU A 5 -14.85 -44.91 24.43
C LEU A 5 -14.28 -43.51 24.71
N PRO A 6 -14.06 -42.70 23.66
CA PRO A 6 -12.86 -41.89 23.51
C PRO A 6 -12.99 -40.43 23.92
N GLN A 7 -11.81 -39.85 24.12
CA GLN A 7 -11.52 -38.47 24.50
C GLN A 7 -12.25 -37.46 23.60
N THR A 8 -13.00 -36.55 24.24
CA THR A 8 -13.53 -35.33 23.64
C THR A 8 -12.40 -34.55 22.96
N THR A 9 -12.51 -34.41 21.65
CA THR A 9 -11.58 -33.63 20.83
C THR A 9 -11.70 -32.15 21.19
N THR A 10 -10.70 -31.65 21.92
CA THR A 10 -10.44 -30.22 22.04
C THR A 10 -10.27 -29.64 20.65
N LYS A 11 -11.18 -28.75 20.26
CA LYS A 11 -11.15 -27.96 19.02
C LYS A 11 -9.81 -27.24 18.93
N LYS A 12 -8.94 -27.75 18.06
CA LYS A 12 -7.56 -27.28 17.85
C LYS A 12 -7.62 -25.82 17.38
N ARG A 13 -7.36 -24.86 18.28
CA ARG A 13 -6.97 -23.49 17.91
C ARG A 13 -5.77 -23.63 16.95
N PRO A 14 -5.79 -23.02 15.76
CA PRO A 14 -4.58 -22.93 14.96
C PRO A 14 -3.56 -22.06 15.72
N SER A 15 -2.66 -22.72 16.44
CA SER A 15 -1.42 -22.17 16.94
C SER A 15 -0.43 -22.08 15.78
N ALA A 16 -0.14 -20.86 15.34
CA ALA A 16 1.09 -20.37 14.73
C ALA A 16 0.76 -19.16 13.85
N VAL A 17 0.96 -17.96 14.40
CA VAL A 17 1.09 -16.73 13.60
C VAL A 17 2.17 -16.98 12.56
N ALA A 18 1.80 -17.06 11.29
CA ALA A 18 2.73 -17.33 10.21
C ALA A 18 3.74 -16.17 10.11
N LYS A 19 4.93 -16.36 10.70
CA LYS A 19 6.10 -15.48 10.67
C LYS A 19 6.76 -15.33 9.28
N ASN A 20 6.02 -15.56 8.20
CA ASN A 20 6.52 -15.32 6.85
C ASN A 20 5.35 -15.21 5.88
N VAL A 21 4.62 -14.10 5.92
CA VAL A 21 3.63 -13.88 4.88
C VAL A 21 4.37 -13.50 3.61
N LYS A 22 4.35 -14.41 2.65
CA LYS A 22 4.79 -14.12 1.29
C LYS A 22 3.94 -12.96 0.79
N GLY A 23 4.57 -11.82 0.50
CA GLY A 23 3.88 -10.69 -0.12
C GLY A 23 3.23 -11.12 -1.43
N ILE A 24 2.23 -10.38 -1.87
CA ILE A 24 1.48 -10.68 -3.09
C ILE A 24 1.92 -9.76 -4.22
N VAL A 25 1.94 -10.28 -5.45
CA VAL A 25 2.02 -9.44 -6.65
C VAL A 25 0.65 -8.76 -6.80
N PRO A 26 0.58 -7.43 -6.64
CA PRO A 26 -0.70 -6.74 -6.58
C PRO A 26 -1.25 -6.50 -7.98
N SER A 27 -2.56 -6.67 -8.14
CA SER A 27 -3.29 -6.40 -9.39
C SER A 27 -4.38 -5.35 -9.20
N ARG A 28 -4.94 -5.21 -7.99
CA ARG A 28 -5.99 -4.23 -7.70
C ARG A 28 -5.85 -3.59 -6.32
N LEU A 29 -6.17 -2.30 -6.25
CA LEU A 29 -6.23 -1.51 -5.02
C LEU A 29 -7.68 -1.11 -4.73
N TYR A 30 -8.08 -1.25 -3.48
CA TYR A 30 -9.39 -0.86 -2.98
C TYR A 30 -9.25 -0.03 -1.71
N ILE A 31 -9.89 1.15 -1.67
CA ILE A 31 -9.97 1.99 -0.47
C ILE A 31 -11.43 2.44 -0.30
N PRO A 32 -12.23 1.70 0.49
CA PRO A 32 -13.68 1.90 0.57
C PRO A 32 -14.08 3.30 1.04
N SER A 33 -13.36 3.89 2.00
CA SER A 33 -13.70 5.19 2.60
C SER A 33 -13.71 6.35 1.60
N ILE A 34 -13.01 6.20 0.47
CA ILE A 34 -12.95 7.19 -0.62
C ILE A 34 -13.53 6.68 -1.94
N GLY A 35 -14.05 5.45 -1.97
CA GLY A 35 -14.57 4.78 -3.16
C GLY A 35 -13.50 4.54 -4.23
N LEU A 36 -12.25 4.30 -3.83
CA LEU A 36 -11.16 4.04 -4.78
C LEU A 36 -11.15 2.57 -5.17
N HIS A 37 -11.19 2.33 -6.48
CA HIS A 37 -11.05 1.02 -7.11
C HIS A 37 -10.12 1.20 -8.31
N ALA A 38 -8.90 0.67 -8.24
CA ALA A 38 -7.88 0.89 -9.27
C ALA A 38 -7.20 -0.40 -9.68
N ASP A 39 -6.90 -0.53 -10.97
CA ASP A 39 -5.94 -1.52 -11.45
C ASP A 39 -4.52 -1.08 -11.11
N ILE A 40 -3.68 -2.07 -10.80
CA ILE A 40 -2.29 -1.88 -10.42
C ILE A 40 -1.38 -2.39 -11.54
N GLU A 41 -0.31 -1.65 -11.84
CA GLU A 41 0.73 -2.06 -12.76
C GLU A 41 2.14 -1.94 -12.14
N PRO A 42 3.10 -2.80 -12.56
CA PRO A 42 4.46 -2.71 -12.07
C PRO A 42 5.15 -1.45 -12.61
N VAL A 43 5.83 -0.74 -11.71
CA VAL A 43 6.74 0.36 -12.06
C VAL A 43 8.14 0.08 -11.52
N GLY A 44 9.14 0.60 -12.25
CA GLY A 44 10.54 0.51 -11.87
C GLY A 44 11.06 1.76 -11.19
N VAL A 45 12.39 1.84 -11.09
CA VAL A 45 13.11 3.07 -10.73
C VAL A 45 13.66 3.66 -12.03
N LEU A 46 13.42 4.93 -12.26
CA LEU A 46 13.92 5.69 -13.40
C LEU A 46 15.42 5.96 -13.26
N GLU A 47 16.08 6.35 -14.36
CA GLU A 47 17.52 6.68 -14.35
C GLU A 47 17.91 7.80 -13.38
N ASN A 48 16.96 8.69 -13.09
CA ASN A 48 17.12 9.78 -12.12
C ASN A 48 16.93 9.32 -10.65
N GLY A 49 16.78 8.01 -10.40
CA GLY A 49 16.61 7.42 -9.08
C GLY A 49 15.19 7.52 -8.50
N GLN A 50 14.23 8.08 -9.24
CA GLN A 50 12.84 8.20 -8.77
C GLN A 50 12.03 6.95 -9.10
N MET A 51 11.04 6.64 -8.25
CA MET A 51 10.04 5.64 -8.57
C MET A 51 9.24 6.10 -9.80
N GLY A 52 9.02 5.18 -10.74
CA GLY A 52 8.16 5.43 -11.89
C GLY A 52 6.70 5.59 -11.48
N VAL A 53 5.92 6.28 -12.30
CA VAL A 53 4.47 6.45 -12.16
C VAL A 53 3.80 5.88 -13.40
N PRO A 54 2.60 5.27 -13.29
CA PRO A 54 1.83 4.82 -14.44
C PRO A 54 1.63 5.91 -15.50
N ASN A 55 1.58 5.54 -16.78
CA ASN A 55 1.19 6.49 -17.83
C ASN A 55 -0.30 6.83 -17.77
N ASN A 56 -1.11 5.89 -17.28
CA ASN A 56 -2.54 6.07 -17.10
C ASN A 56 -2.83 6.68 -15.71
N THR A 57 -3.53 7.81 -15.68
CA THR A 57 -3.88 8.56 -14.47
C THR A 57 -4.89 7.85 -13.58
N ASP A 58 -5.56 6.83 -14.10
CA ASP A 58 -6.56 6.01 -13.39
C ASP A 58 -5.95 4.73 -12.79
N LYS A 59 -4.64 4.50 -12.99
CA LYS A 59 -3.92 3.32 -12.50
C LYS A 59 -2.98 3.67 -11.36
N VAL A 60 -2.65 2.65 -10.59
CA VAL A 60 -1.67 2.71 -9.51
C VAL A 60 -0.42 1.93 -9.89
N GLY A 61 0.75 2.51 -9.66
CA GLY A 61 2.04 1.85 -9.85
C GLY A 61 2.47 1.19 -8.56
N TYR A 62 2.96 -0.04 -8.60
CA TYR A 62 3.67 -0.62 -7.45
C TYR A 62 5.16 -0.81 -7.78
N LEU A 63 6.03 -0.56 -6.81
CA LEU A 63 7.47 -0.69 -7.02
C LEU A 63 7.86 -2.18 -7.14
N ALA A 64 8.06 -2.66 -8.36
CA ALA A 64 8.27 -4.08 -8.63
C ALA A 64 9.62 -4.62 -8.13
N SER A 65 10.63 -3.75 -8.03
CA SER A 65 11.95 -4.06 -7.46
C SER A 65 11.98 -4.02 -5.93
N GLY A 66 10.90 -3.61 -5.28
CA GLY A 66 10.80 -3.42 -3.83
C GLY A 66 10.15 -4.57 -3.07
N ILE A 67 9.65 -4.26 -1.87
CA ILE A 67 8.91 -5.22 -1.03
C ILE A 67 7.49 -5.38 -1.56
N LEU A 68 7.05 -6.64 -1.70
CA LEU A 68 5.68 -6.94 -2.10
C LEU A 68 4.69 -6.66 -0.95
N PRO A 69 3.50 -6.11 -1.23
CA PRO A 69 2.46 -5.91 -0.22
C PRO A 69 2.17 -7.19 0.58
N GLY A 70 2.28 -7.09 1.91
CA GLY A 70 2.05 -8.19 2.85
C GLY A 70 3.31 -8.90 3.33
N ALA A 71 4.45 -8.73 2.64
CA ALA A 71 5.76 -9.11 3.15
C ALA A 71 6.26 -8.13 4.22
N VAL A 72 7.20 -8.57 5.05
CA VAL A 72 7.87 -7.71 6.03
C VAL A 72 8.67 -6.63 5.29
N GLY A 73 8.48 -5.37 5.69
CA GLY A 73 9.11 -4.23 5.03
C GLY A 73 8.09 -3.21 4.52
N ASN A 74 8.59 -2.19 3.83
CA ASN A 74 7.78 -1.13 3.23
C ASN A 74 7.50 -1.48 1.76
N ALA A 75 6.28 -1.94 1.47
CA ALA A 75 5.77 -1.92 0.11
C ALA A 75 5.39 -0.49 -0.29
N VAL A 76 5.62 -0.12 -1.54
CA VAL A 76 5.36 1.26 -2.01
C VAL A 76 4.52 1.23 -3.28
N MET A 77 3.49 2.07 -3.29
CA MET A 77 2.66 2.34 -4.45
C MET A 77 2.60 3.84 -4.74
N ASP A 78 2.60 4.19 -6.01
CA ASP A 78 2.54 5.57 -6.50
C ASP A 78 1.36 5.77 -7.45
N GLY A 79 0.82 6.98 -7.51
CA GLY A 79 -0.31 7.29 -8.38
C GLY A 79 -0.55 8.79 -8.54
N HIS A 80 -1.23 9.15 -9.62
CA HIS A 80 -1.48 10.53 -9.99
C HIS A 80 -2.49 11.21 -9.07
N VAL A 81 -2.21 12.47 -8.72
CA VAL A 81 -3.12 13.32 -7.93
C VAL A 81 -4.16 14.02 -8.80
N ASP A 82 -3.73 14.52 -9.95
CA ASP A 82 -4.56 15.23 -10.91
C ASP A 82 -4.04 14.98 -12.33
N HIS A 83 -4.84 15.41 -13.30
CA HIS A 83 -4.50 15.40 -14.71
C HIS A 83 -5.15 16.61 -15.40
N TYR A 84 -4.87 16.80 -16.68
CA TYR A 84 -5.35 17.98 -17.43
C TYR A 84 -6.88 18.17 -17.46
N LYS A 85 -7.68 17.12 -17.19
CA LYS A 85 -9.15 17.21 -17.20
C LYS A 85 -9.77 17.17 -15.80
N GLY A 86 -8.99 17.01 -14.73
CA GLY A 86 -9.56 16.92 -13.38
C GLY A 86 -8.75 16.10 -12.36
N PRO A 87 -9.38 15.71 -11.25
CA PRO A 87 -8.76 14.88 -10.22
C PRO A 87 -8.45 13.46 -10.74
N ALA A 88 -7.31 12.89 -10.36
CA ALA A 88 -6.88 11.55 -10.74
C ALA A 88 -7.03 10.54 -9.58
N ILE A 89 -6.51 9.32 -9.75
CA ILE A 89 -6.80 8.18 -8.87
C ILE A 89 -6.49 8.43 -7.39
N PHE A 90 -5.43 9.17 -7.08
CA PHE A 90 -4.99 9.47 -5.72
C PHE A 90 -5.41 10.85 -5.21
N PHE A 91 -6.26 11.57 -5.95
CA PHE A 91 -6.75 12.90 -5.55
C PHE A 91 -7.34 12.94 -4.14
N ARG A 92 -8.06 11.86 -3.77
CA ARG A 92 -8.77 11.72 -2.50
C ARG A 92 -7.94 11.10 -1.38
N LEU A 93 -6.67 10.75 -1.58
CA LEU A 93 -5.84 10.22 -0.49
C LEU A 93 -5.73 11.19 0.69
N ARG A 94 -5.79 12.50 0.43
CA ARG A 94 -5.79 13.54 1.47
C ARG A 94 -6.96 13.48 2.44
N THR A 95 -8.06 12.81 2.08
CA THR A 95 -9.25 12.71 2.92
C THR A 95 -9.26 11.46 3.79
N LEU A 96 -8.27 10.58 3.62
CA LEU A 96 -8.13 9.38 4.44
C LEU A 96 -7.84 9.73 5.88
N LYS A 97 -8.34 8.89 6.78
CA LYS A 97 -8.17 9.05 8.21
C LYS A 97 -7.52 7.81 8.79
N LYS A 98 -6.86 7.99 9.94
CA LYS A 98 -6.38 6.87 10.74
C LYS A 98 -7.52 5.90 11.02
N GLY A 99 -7.31 4.62 10.73
CA GLY A 99 -8.34 3.58 10.84
C GLY A 99 -8.99 3.19 9.51
N ASP A 100 -8.83 3.98 8.45
CA ASP A 100 -9.36 3.61 7.13
C ASP A 100 -8.67 2.37 6.59
N GLU A 101 -9.44 1.53 5.89
CA GLU A 101 -8.94 0.28 5.34
C GLU A 101 -8.41 0.46 3.90
N VAL A 102 -7.27 -0.16 3.62
CA VAL A 102 -6.65 -0.24 2.30
C VAL A 102 -6.45 -1.71 1.96
N ILE A 103 -7.11 -2.19 0.91
CA ILE A 103 -7.10 -3.60 0.53
C ILE A 103 -6.38 -3.74 -0.81
N VAL A 104 -5.37 -4.62 -0.82
CA VAL A 104 -4.63 -4.99 -2.02
C VAL A 104 -5.00 -6.41 -2.41
N LYS A 105 -5.36 -6.63 -3.68
CA LYS A 105 -5.66 -7.97 -4.21
C LYS A 105 -4.68 -8.37 -5.30
N ASN A 106 -4.48 -9.67 -5.46
CA ASN A 106 -3.80 -10.24 -6.62
C ASN A 106 -4.80 -10.84 -7.63
N ASP A 107 -4.28 -11.24 -8.78
CA ASP A 107 -5.00 -11.94 -9.86
C ASP A 107 -5.55 -13.31 -9.44
N LYS A 108 -4.92 -13.95 -8.44
CA LYS A 108 -5.32 -15.25 -7.87
C LYS A 108 -6.41 -15.16 -6.80
N GLY A 109 -6.96 -13.97 -6.54
CA GLY A 109 -8.03 -13.76 -5.54
C GLY A 109 -7.56 -13.67 -4.08
N HIS A 110 -6.26 -13.75 -3.81
CA HIS A 110 -5.72 -13.44 -2.49
C HIS A 110 -5.74 -11.93 -2.26
N PHE A 111 -5.90 -11.53 -0.99
CA PHE A 111 -5.87 -10.14 -0.59
C PHE A 111 -5.09 -9.93 0.69
N VAL A 112 -4.61 -8.71 0.87
CA VAL A 112 -3.97 -8.22 2.09
C VAL A 112 -4.64 -6.90 2.45
N SER A 113 -5.15 -6.82 3.68
CA SER A 113 -5.70 -5.58 4.24
C SER A 113 -4.65 -4.83 5.05
N PHE A 114 -4.69 -3.51 4.94
CA PHE A 114 -3.91 -2.56 5.68
C PHE A 114 -4.83 -1.52 6.31
N VAL A 115 -4.35 -0.88 7.37
CA VAL A 115 -5.05 0.20 8.06
C VAL A 115 -4.18 1.44 8.01
N VAL A 116 -4.78 2.56 7.65
CA VAL A 116 -4.11 3.87 7.67
C VAL A 116 -3.68 4.21 9.09
N GLU A 117 -2.39 4.51 9.26
CA GLU A 117 -1.82 5.00 10.51
C GLU A 117 -1.72 6.53 10.51
N SER A 118 -1.26 7.11 9.41
CA SER A 118 -1.13 8.55 9.23
C SER A 118 -1.18 8.95 7.75
N VAL A 119 -1.62 10.19 7.51
CA VAL A 119 -1.54 10.86 6.22
C VAL A 119 -0.68 12.09 6.42
N GLU A 120 0.47 12.15 5.77
CA GLU A 120 1.49 13.18 5.96
C GLU A 120 1.84 13.81 4.62
N ALA A 121 1.92 15.14 4.57
CA ALA A 121 2.38 15.88 3.40
C ALA A 121 3.75 16.48 3.70
N TYR A 122 4.70 16.25 2.79
CA TYR A 122 6.06 16.77 2.88
C TYR A 122 6.36 17.62 1.67
N LYS A 123 7.25 18.61 1.78
CA LYS A 123 7.88 19.14 0.57
C LYS A 123 8.63 18.02 -0.12
N THR A 124 8.63 18.01 -1.44
CA THR A 124 9.24 16.92 -2.22
C THR A 124 10.70 16.68 -1.85
N SER A 125 11.47 17.74 -1.57
CA SER A 125 12.87 17.65 -1.13
C SER A 125 13.06 17.21 0.32
N GLU A 126 12.01 17.27 1.14
CA GLU A 126 12.04 16.97 2.59
C GLU A 126 11.34 15.63 2.89
N ALA A 127 10.84 14.93 1.87
CA ALA A 127 10.17 13.64 2.05
C ALA A 127 11.13 12.62 2.68
N PRO A 128 10.73 11.92 3.76
CA PRO A 128 11.63 11.03 4.50
C PRO A 128 11.82 9.71 3.74
N ILE A 129 12.70 9.71 2.72
CA ILE A 129 13.00 8.53 1.88
C ILE A 129 13.31 7.26 2.69
N PRO A 130 14.11 7.29 3.78
CA PRO A 130 14.35 6.10 4.59
C PRO A 130 13.09 5.52 5.26
N ARG A 131 12.13 6.37 5.62
CA ARG A 131 10.85 5.94 6.20
C ARG A 131 9.92 5.35 5.14
N ILE A 132 9.98 5.88 3.92
CA ILE A 132 9.10 5.51 2.81
C ILE A 132 9.58 4.23 2.11
N PHE A 133 10.87 4.15 1.79
CA PHE A 133 11.47 3.08 0.98
C PHE A 133 12.43 2.19 1.77
N GLY A 134 12.84 2.59 2.98
CA GLY A 134 13.78 1.83 3.79
C GLY A 134 13.15 0.59 4.45
N PRO A 135 13.94 -0.16 5.23
CA PRO A 135 13.47 -1.37 5.88
C PRO A 135 12.45 -1.08 6.99
N SER A 136 11.55 -2.04 7.21
CA SER A 136 10.59 -2.04 8.32
C SER A 136 10.52 -3.46 8.90
N ALA A 137 10.41 -3.56 10.22
CA ALA A 137 10.18 -4.83 10.91
C ALA A 137 8.73 -5.34 10.74
N ASP A 138 7.80 -4.44 10.42
CA ASP A 138 6.39 -4.74 10.18
C ASP A 138 6.07 -4.77 8.68
N PRO A 139 5.08 -5.55 8.24
CA PRO A 139 4.49 -5.43 6.91
C PRO A 139 3.72 -4.11 6.77
N ARG A 140 4.25 -3.19 5.97
CA ARG A 140 3.70 -1.85 5.74
C ARG A 140 3.45 -1.62 4.25
N LEU A 141 2.50 -0.73 3.96
CA LEU A 141 2.25 -0.24 2.62
C LEU A 141 2.20 1.29 2.66
N ASN A 142 3.04 1.93 1.87
CA ASN A 142 3.10 3.38 1.73
C ASN A 142 2.48 3.75 0.37
N LEU A 143 1.43 4.56 0.40
CA LEU A 143 0.85 5.14 -0.80
C LEU A 143 1.42 6.54 -0.98
N ILE A 144 1.96 6.83 -2.15
CA ILE A 144 2.59 8.11 -2.47
C ILE A 144 1.81 8.76 -3.61
N THR A 145 1.62 10.06 -3.52
CA THR A 145 1.11 10.86 -4.63
C THR A 145 1.75 12.24 -4.64
N CYS A 146 1.81 12.84 -5.81
CA CYS A 146 2.12 14.26 -5.97
C CYS A 146 1.11 15.13 -5.21
N ALA A 147 1.54 16.24 -4.62
CA ALA A 147 0.65 17.15 -3.89
C ALA A 147 1.11 18.60 -4.03
N GLY A 148 0.26 19.54 -3.62
CA GLY A 148 0.58 20.96 -3.67
C GLY A 148 0.71 21.52 -5.10
N LYS A 149 1.29 22.73 -5.21
CA LYS A 149 1.38 23.45 -6.49
C LYS A 149 2.36 22.77 -7.44
N TYR A 150 1.93 22.58 -8.70
CA TYR A 150 2.83 22.16 -9.77
C TYR A 150 3.81 23.28 -10.14
N SER A 151 5.11 23.02 -10.02
CA SER A 151 6.16 23.94 -10.43
C SER A 151 6.54 23.69 -11.87
N ARG A 152 6.09 24.55 -12.80
CA ARG A 152 6.51 24.46 -14.22
C ARG A 152 8.02 24.54 -14.44
N LYS A 153 8.74 25.27 -13.56
CA LYS A 153 10.21 25.38 -13.61
C LYS A 153 10.91 24.06 -13.31
N LYS A 154 10.39 23.31 -12.32
CA LYS A 154 10.94 22.00 -11.91
C LYS A 154 10.25 20.82 -12.58
N LYS A 155 9.17 21.08 -13.33
CA LYS A 155 8.25 20.09 -13.90
C LYS A 155 7.72 19.07 -12.87
N GLU A 156 7.58 19.50 -11.62
CA GLU A 156 7.26 18.63 -10.47
C GLU A 156 6.36 19.38 -9.47
N HIS A 157 5.54 18.61 -8.74
CA HIS A 157 4.76 19.08 -7.61
C HIS A 157 5.64 19.40 -6.40
N GLN A 158 5.37 20.53 -5.74
CA GLN A 158 6.20 21.01 -4.63
C GLN A 158 6.08 20.14 -3.37
N GLU A 159 5.02 19.34 -3.26
CA GLU A 159 4.76 18.47 -2.12
C GLU A 159 4.53 17.04 -2.58
N ARG A 160 4.74 16.10 -1.65
CA ARG A 160 4.35 14.69 -1.76
C ARG A 160 3.49 14.33 -0.56
N LEU A 161 2.34 13.75 -0.85
CA LEU A 161 1.48 13.19 0.17
C LEU A 161 1.80 11.70 0.29
N VAL A 162 2.06 11.28 1.52
CA VAL A 162 2.35 9.90 1.87
C VAL A 162 1.32 9.41 2.87
N VAL A 163 0.65 8.32 2.53
CA VAL A 163 -0.22 7.59 3.43
C VAL A 163 0.56 6.41 3.98
N TYR A 164 0.83 6.43 5.28
CA TYR A 164 1.46 5.33 5.97
C TYR A 164 0.39 4.36 6.44
N THR A 165 0.55 3.09 6.08
CA THR A 165 -0.35 2.03 6.53
C THR A 165 0.43 0.90 7.16
N LYS A 166 -0.22 0.20 8.09
CA LYS A 166 0.27 -1.07 8.63
C LYS A 166 -0.69 -2.17 8.24
N ARG A 167 -0.18 -3.38 8.12
CA ARG A 167 -1.04 -4.53 7.87
C ARG A 167 -2.07 -4.74 8.98
N SER A 168 -3.30 -4.98 8.59
CA SER A 168 -4.34 -5.47 9.48
C SER A 168 -4.11 -6.97 9.71
N VAL A 169 -3.96 -7.37 10.98
CA VAL A 169 -4.02 -8.78 11.37
C VAL A 169 -5.37 -8.98 12.03
N GLU A 170 -6.25 -9.74 11.38
CA GLU A 170 -7.42 -10.29 12.07
C GLU A 170 -6.90 -11.07 13.29
N THR A 171 -7.27 -10.59 14.48
CA THR A 171 -6.92 -11.20 15.77
C THR A 171 -8.03 -12.16 16.17
#